data_AF-A0A067N6C6-F1
#
_entry.id   AF-A0A067N6C6-F1
#
_cell.length_a   1.000
_cell.length_b   1.000
_cell.length_c   1.000
_cell.angle_alpha   90.00
_cell.angle_beta   90.00
_cell.angle_gamma   90.00
#
_symmetry.space_group_name_H-M   'P 1'
#
loop_
_entity.id
_entity.type
_entity.pdbx_description
1 polymer ?
#
loop_
_entity_poly.entity_id
_entity_poly.type
_entity_poly.pdbx_seq_one_letter_code
_entity_poly.pdbx_strand_id
1 'polypeptide(L)'
;MKVRIPVAPLRAPSRPSSLPPTKAFAIERIASLLRDGNVLALTGAGVSVDSGIRAYRGNDGRYMNPNYHPIFYHELVDSTPVGHKFRQRYWARSYFGYPPVRDAQPNPTHYAIAALQHANLVSRLITQNVDGLHPKALSGVPGWTQERVQSRILELHGMLRMVHCKNGHVMSREEFQTSLAELNPTLRAISDEFEQSGAMPRRNPDGDVELEGVNYADVVVPECKDCAKEKGIHNSILKPNVVFFGETIDQHLKDRAMNQVYNCRSVLVIGTTLATYSAYSLVKRAHELNKPIMVLNVGPTRADELSGVEKFEWTSGEVLQEVCKTILGSDAGDDIVIRKLLDSGVIKAISDES
;
A
#
# COMPACT_ATOMS: atom_id res chain seq x y z
N MET A 1 12.49 -11.69 -21.37
CA MET A 1 11.60 -10.53 -21.61
C MET A 1 12.09 -9.38 -20.71
N LYS A 2 12.43 -8.20 -21.24
CA LYS A 2 12.88 -7.08 -20.38
C LYS A 2 11.71 -6.61 -19.50
N VAL A 3 11.85 -6.73 -18.17
CA VAL A 3 10.86 -6.18 -17.22
C VAL A 3 10.92 -4.67 -17.32
N ARG A 4 9.79 -4.02 -17.64
CA ARG A 4 9.69 -2.56 -17.71
C ARG A 4 8.95 -2.04 -16.49
N ILE A 5 9.50 -1.02 -15.84
CA ILE A 5 8.81 -0.31 -14.78
C ILE A 5 7.64 0.45 -15.41
N PRO A 6 6.40 0.27 -14.92
CA PRO A 6 5.26 1.00 -15.47
C PRO A 6 5.44 2.51 -15.31
N VAL A 7 5.12 3.26 -16.36
CA VAL A 7 5.09 4.72 -16.32
C VAL A 7 3.64 5.14 -16.05
N ALA A 8 3.41 6.02 -15.07
CA ALA A 8 2.09 6.61 -14.89
C ALA A 8 1.78 7.55 -16.06
N PRO A 9 0.51 7.76 -16.42
CA PRO A 9 0.16 8.81 -17.36
C PRO A 9 0.65 10.17 -16.83
N LEU A 10 1.34 10.92 -17.69
CA LEU A 10 1.97 12.20 -17.32
C LEU A 10 1.05 13.41 -17.49
N ARG A 11 -0.11 13.22 -18.15
CA ARG A 11 -1.15 14.23 -18.32
C ARG A 11 -2.52 13.54 -18.33
N ALA A 12 -3.49 14.13 -17.63
CA ALA A 12 -4.89 13.81 -17.85
C ALA A 12 -5.28 14.23 -19.29
N PRO A 13 -6.18 13.50 -19.98
CA PRO A 13 -6.69 13.94 -21.26
C PRO A 13 -7.30 15.35 -21.14
N SER A 14 -7.14 16.19 -22.16
CA SER A 14 -7.66 17.55 -22.18
C SER A 14 -9.18 17.54 -22.09
N ARG A 15 -9.73 17.68 -20.89
CA ARG A 15 -11.15 17.94 -20.67
C ARG A 15 -11.45 19.39 -21.04
N PRO A 16 -12.63 19.68 -21.61
CA PRO A 16 -13.06 21.07 -21.84
C PRO A 16 -12.97 21.87 -20.55
N SER A 17 -12.58 23.14 -20.69
CA SER A 17 -12.51 24.19 -19.66
C SER A 17 -13.82 24.31 -18.86
N SER A 18 -14.03 23.40 -17.92
CA SER A 18 -15.00 23.52 -16.83
C SER A 18 -14.18 23.67 -15.56
N LEU A 19 -14.61 24.58 -14.67
CA LEU A 19 -13.98 24.72 -13.36
C LEU A 19 -13.95 23.35 -12.68
N PRO A 20 -12.86 23.01 -11.98
CA PRO A 20 -12.79 21.75 -11.26
C PRO A 20 -13.96 21.67 -10.27
N PRO A 21 -14.63 20.50 -10.16
CA PRO A 21 -15.77 20.34 -9.28
C PRO A 21 -15.41 20.72 -7.84
N THR A 22 -16.32 21.44 -7.18
CA THR A 22 -16.12 21.88 -5.79
C THR A 22 -15.98 20.67 -4.86
N LYS A 23 -15.32 20.86 -3.72
CA LYS A 23 -15.21 19.83 -2.68
C LYS A 23 -16.57 19.28 -2.25
N ALA A 24 -17.56 20.16 -2.07
CA ALA A 24 -18.93 19.78 -1.72
C ALA A 24 -19.56 18.86 -2.79
N PHE A 25 -19.40 19.19 -4.07
CA PHE A 25 -19.88 18.34 -5.17
C PHE A 25 -19.20 16.96 -5.16
N ALA A 26 -17.88 16.92 -4.96
CA ALA A 26 -17.15 15.65 -4.85
C ALA A 26 -17.68 14.78 -3.70
N ILE A 27 -17.92 15.39 -2.53
CA ILE A 27 -18.51 14.71 -1.36
C ILE A 27 -19.88 14.12 -1.71
N GLU A 28 -20.79 14.91 -2.28
CA GLU A 28 -22.14 14.46 -2.63
C GLU A 28 -22.13 13.32 -3.68
N ARG A 29 -21.28 13.42 -4.71
CA ARG A 29 -21.17 12.39 -5.74
C ARG A 29 -20.65 11.07 -5.18
N ILE A 30 -19.58 11.12 -4.37
CA ILE A 30 -19.02 9.91 -3.73
C ILE A 30 -20.02 9.32 -2.73
N ALA A 31 -20.69 10.17 -1.94
CA ALA A 31 -21.78 9.77 -1.06
C ALA A 31 -22.91 9.04 -1.81
N SER A 32 -23.31 9.55 -2.97
CA SER A 32 -24.32 8.94 -3.84
C SER A 32 -23.88 7.56 -4.36
N LEU A 33 -22.61 7.41 -4.75
CA LEU A 33 -22.06 6.11 -5.18
C LEU A 33 -22.17 5.05 -4.07
N LEU A 34 -21.85 5.45 -2.84
CA LEU A 34 -21.77 4.60 -1.65
C LEU A 34 -23.13 4.23 -1.06
N ARG A 35 -24.17 5.05 -1.27
CA ARG A 35 -25.46 4.96 -0.56
C ARG A 35 -26.15 3.60 -0.66
N ASP A 36 -26.07 2.94 -1.82
CA ASP A 36 -26.71 1.63 -2.01
C ASP A 36 -25.81 0.45 -1.60
N GLY A 37 -24.64 0.74 -1.03
CA GLY A 37 -23.67 -0.23 -0.54
C GLY A 37 -23.08 -1.14 -1.61
N ASN A 38 -22.46 -2.23 -1.13
CA ASN A 38 -21.72 -3.19 -1.95
C ASN A 38 -20.66 -2.55 -2.85
N VAL A 39 -20.02 -1.49 -2.37
CA VAL A 39 -18.92 -0.82 -3.07
C VAL A 39 -17.62 -1.56 -2.83
N LEU A 40 -16.85 -1.76 -3.90
CA LEU A 40 -15.46 -2.20 -3.82
C LEU A 40 -14.56 -0.97 -3.76
N ALA A 41 -13.84 -0.80 -2.66
CA ALA A 41 -12.78 0.19 -2.57
C ALA A 41 -11.46 -0.39 -3.12
N LEU A 42 -10.75 0.39 -3.94
CA LEU A 42 -9.40 0.07 -4.42
C LEU A 42 -8.44 1.18 -4.00
N THR A 43 -7.45 0.87 -3.18
CA THR A 43 -6.51 1.87 -2.65
C THR A 43 -5.08 1.68 -3.13
N GLY A 44 -4.28 2.75 -3.10
CA GLY A 44 -2.83 2.70 -3.23
C GLY A 44 -2.13 3.71 -2.32
N ALA A 45 -0.84 3.96 -2.56
CA ALA A 45 0.04 4.61 -1.59
C ALA A 45 -0.38 6.03 -1.19
N GLY A 46 -1.18 6.72 -2.03
CA GLY A 46 -1.67 8.06 -1.74
C GLY A 46 -2.53 8.13 -0.46
N VAL A 47 -3.17 7.03 -0.04
CA VAL A 47 -3.97 7.00 1.19
C VAL A 47 -3.12 7.00 2.47
N SER A 48 -1.82 6.68 2.36
CA SER A 48 -0.89 6.53 3.49
C SER A 48 0.01 7.75 3.70
N VAL A 49 -0.13 8.78 2.88
CA VAL A 49 0.67 10.02 2.95
C VAL A 49 0.53 10.69 4.32
N ASP A 50 -0.70 10.90 4.82
CA ASP A 50 -0.94 11.51 6.14
C ASP A 50 -0.44 10.64 7.31
N SER A 51 -0.10 9.37 7.05
CA SER A 51 0.52 8.48 8.06
C SER A 51 2.05 8.63 8.12
N GLY A 52 2.63 9.53 7.31
CA GLY A 52 4.08 9.72 7.18
C GLY A 52 4.76 8.74 6.21
N ILE A 53 3.98 7.96 5.44
CA ILE A 53 4.49 7.06 4.40
C ILE A 53 4.39 7.79 3.06
N ARG A 54 5.53 8.17 2.48
CA ARG A 54 5.56 8.86 1.17
C ARG A 54 4.96 7.96 0.08
N ALA A 55 4.28 8.56 -0.89
CA ALA A 55 3.87 7.85 -2.10
C ALA A 55 5.07 7.64 -3.04
N TYR A 56 5.02 6.66 -3.94
CA TYR A 56 6.05 6.49 -4.96
C TYR A 56 6.09 7.67 -5.94
N ARG A 57 4.93 8.29 -6.16
CA ARG A 57 4.72 9.29 -7.21
C ARG A 57 4.15 10.57 -6.62
N GLY A 58 4.61 11.70 -7.13
CA GLY A 58 4.10 13.02 -6.76
C GLY A 58 2.78 13.36 -7.46
N ASN A 59 2.30 14.58 -7.23
CA ASN A 59 1.02 15.07 -7.76
C ASN A 59 0.97 15.13 -9.30
N ASP A 60 2.13 15.10 -9.98
CA ASP A 60 2.24 15.05 -11.44
C ASP A 60 2.31 13.62 -12.01
N GLY A 61 2.23 12.59 -11.14
CA GLY A 61 2.34 11.18 -11.50
C GLY A 61 3.78 10.67 -11.72
N ARG A 62 4.80 11.54 -11.62
CA ARG A 62 6.21 11.11 -11.73
C ARG A 62 6.70 10.51 -10.44
N TYR A 63 7.71 9.65 -10.52
CA TYR A 63 8.38 9.15 -9.31
C TYR A 63 8.97 10.33 -8.53
N MET A 64 8.76 10.34 -7.22
CA MET A 64 9.32 11.39 -6.35
C MET A 64 10.86 11.37 -6.34
N ASN A 65 11.46 10.18 -6.50
CA ASN A 65 12.89 10.02 -6.75
C ASN A 65 13.11 9.65 -8.24
N PRO A 66 13.66 10.55 -9.07
CA PRO A 66 13.95 10.28 -10.48
C PRO A 66 14.95 9.13 -10.70
N ASN A 67 15.81 8.88 -9.71
CA ASN A 67 16.82 7.82 -9.72
C ASN A 67 16.31 6.51 -9.09
N TYR A 68 15.00 6.42 -8.81
CA TYR A 68 14.42 5.22 -8.22
C TYR A 68 14.56 4.01 -9.17
N HIS A 69 15.43 3.09 -8.78
CA HIS A 69 15.59 1.79 -9.42
C HIS A 69 15.10 0.70 -8.47
N PRO A 70 13.87 0.17 -8.66
CA PRO A 70 13.38 -0.95 -7.88
C PRO A 70 14.25 -2.17 -8.18
N ILE A 71 14.48 -2.98 -7.15
CA ILE A 71 14.99 -4.33 -7.36
C ILE A 71 13.90 -5.17 -8.03
N PHE A 72 14.29 -5.96 -9.03
CA PHE A 72 13.39 -6.90 -9.69
C PHE A 72 13.38 -8.25 -8.99
N TYR A 73 12.26 -8.96 -9.10
CA TYR A 73 12.08 -10.28 -8.50
C TYR A 73 13.21 -11.26 -8.85
N HIS A 74 13.54 -11.35 -10.13
CA HIS A 74 14.55 -12.27 -10.64
C HIS A 74 15.96 -11.98 -10.09
N GLU A 75 16.28 -10.72 -9.79
CA GLU A 75 17.56 -10.34 -9.17
C GLU A 75 17.64 -10.83 -7.73
N LEU A 76 16.54 -10.72 -6.98
CA LEU A 76 16.50 -11.11 -5.58
C LEU A 76 16.52 -12.64 -5.40
N VAL A 77 15.82 -13.39 -6.26
CA VAL A 77 15.71 -14.86 -6.16
C VAL A 77 16.80 -15.63 -6.91
N ASP A 78 17.71 -14.92 -7.58
CA ASP A 78 18.87 -15.51 -8.24
C ASP A 78 19.79 -16.21 -7.20
N SER A 79 20.07 -17.49 -7.43
CA SER A 79 20.91 -18.31 -6.56
C SER A 79 22.40 -18.10 -6.75
N THR A 80 22.83 -17.32 -7.76
CA THR A 80 24.25 -17.04 -8.01
C THR A 80 24.83 -16.02 -7.01
N PRO A 81 26.18 -15.84 -6.98
CA PRO A 81 26.80 -14.78 -6.20
C PRO A 81 26.33 -13.36 -6.59
N VAL A 82 25.86 -13.16 -7.82
CA VAL A 82 25.29 -11.88 -8.26
C VAL A 82 23.96 -11.62 -7.54
N GLY A 83 23.07 -12.61 -7.52
CA GLY A 83 21.82 -12.55 -6.75
C GLY A 83 22.05 -12.34 -5.25
N HIS A 84 23.11 -12.93 -4.69
CA HIS A 84 23.47 -12.68 -3.30
C HIS A 84 23.77 -11.20 -3.01
N LYS A 85 24.53 -10.53 -3.88
CA LYS A 85 24.82 -9.08 -3.75
C LYS A 85 23.55 -8.23 -3.82
N PHE A 86 22.58 -8.61 -4.66
CA PHE A 86 21.28 -7.95 -4.70
C PHE A 86 20.51 -8.10 -3.40
N ARG A 87 20.52 -9.30 -2.78
CA ARG A 87 19.90 -9.54 -1.47
C ARG A 87 20.59 -8.75 -0.36
N GLN A 88 21.92 -8.70 -0.34
CA GLN A 88 22.68 -7.89 0.62
C GLN A 88 22.27 -6.42 0.56
N ARG A 89 22.29 -5.84 -0.66
CA ARG A 89 21.85 -4.46 -0.88
C ARG A 89 20.40 -4.23 -0.46
N TYR A 90 19.49 -5.11 -0.86
CA TYR A 90 18.08 -4.98 -0.53
C TYR A 90 17.82 -5.03 0.98
N TRP A 91 18.34 -6.05 1.66
CA TRP A 91 18.09 -6.22 3.09
C TRP A 91 18.76 -5.16 3.93
N ALA A 92 19.93 -4.64 3.51
CA ALA A 92 20.55 -3.49 4.16
C ALA A 92 19.66 -2.25 4.10
N ARG A 93 19.12 -1.91 2.93
CA ARG A 93 18.22 -0.74 2.76
C ARG A 93 16.89 -0.93 3.48
N SER A 94 16.31 -2.13 3.36
CA SER A 94 15.07 -2.50 4.04
C SER A 94 15.21 -2.54 5.56
N TYR A 95 16.42 -2.81 6.09
CA TYR A 95 16.68 -2.77 7.54
C TYR A 95 16.32 -1.40 8.12
N PHE A 96 16.73 -0.30 7.47
CA PHE A 96 16.46 1.06 7.95
C PHE A 96 15.07 1.58 7.59
N GLY A 97 14.50 1.16 6.46
CA GLY A 97 13.19 1.68 6.05
C GLY A 97 11.99 0.86 6.55
N TYR A 98 12.19 -0.35 7.07
CA TYR A 98 11.09 -1.13 7.66
C TYR A 98 10.51 -0.54 8.97
N PRO A 99 11.31 -0.13 9.98
CA PRO A 99 10.77 0.35 11.25
C PRO A 99 9.77 1.51 11.11
N PRO A 100 10.02 2.55 10.29
CA PRO A 100 9.04 3.61 10.06
C PRO A 100 7.69 3.14 9.51
N VAL A 101 7.69 2.14 8.62
CA VAL A 101 6.47 1.56 8.06
C VAL A 101 5.75 0.69 9.11
N ARG A 102 6.50 -0.11 9.88
CA ARG A 102 5.96 -0.89 11.02
C ARG A 102 5.25 0.02 12.04
N ASP A 103 5.89 1.15 12.36
CA ASP A 103 5.45 2.05 13.43
C ASP A 103 4.40 3.07 12.99
N ALA A 104 4.20 3.21 11.67
CA ALA A 104 3.17 4.06 11.10
C ALA A 104 1.78 3.71 11.66
N GLN A 105 0.98 4.75 11.94
CA GLN A 105 -0.37 4.59 12.46
C GLN A 105 -1.39 4.98 11.39
N PRO A 106 -2.59 4.36 11.39
CA PRO A 106 -3.61 4.72 10.43
C PRO A 106 -4.00 6.21 10.59
N ASN A 107 -4.27 6.85 9.46
CA ASN A 107 -4.72 8.24 9.40
C ASN A 107 -6.25 8.31 9.19
N PRO A 108 -6.86 9.51 9.19
CA PRO A 108 -8.30 9.67 8.99
C PRO A 108 -8.88 8.99 7.74
N THR A 109 -8.13 8.88 6.63
CA THR A 109 -8.57 8.16 5.43
C THR A 109 -8.85 6.69 5.73
N HIS A 110 -7.95 6.03 6.46
CA HIS A 110 -8.07 4.61 6.80
C HIS A 110 -9.27 4.38 7.72
N TYR A 111 -9.45 5.24 8.71
CA TYR A 111 -10.57 5.14 9.63
C TYR A 111 -11.92 5.47 8.99
N ALA A 112 -11.97 6.40 8.03
CA ALA A 112 -13.16 6.66 7.22
C ALA A 112 -13.54 5.40 6.41
N ILE A 113 -12.58 4.75 5.75
CA ILE A 113 -12.83 3.49 5.03
C ILE A 113 -13.29 2.39 6.01
N ALA A 114 -12.67 2.28 7.18
CA ALA A 114 -13.10 1.36 8.23
C ALA A 114 -14.54 1.60 8.68
N ALA A 115 -14.97 2.85 8.84
CA ALA A 115 -16.34 3.23 9.16
C ALA A 115 -17.31 2.81 8.05
N LEU A 116 -16.95 3.05 6.78
CA LEU A 116 -17.74 2.60 5.62
C LEU A 116 -17.85 1.08 5.53
N GLN A 117 -16.81 0.34 5.92
CA GLN A 117 -16.84 -1.11 5.99
C GLN A 117 -17.72 -1.60 7.16
N HIS A 118 -17.66 -0.93 8.32
CA HIS A 118 -18.50 -1.25 9.48
C HIS A 118 -19.99 -1.06 9.15
N ALA A 119 -20.33 0.03 8.44
CA ALA A 119 -21.67 0.32 7.92
C ALA A 119 -22.08 -0.55 6.72
N ASN A 120 -21.27 -1.53 6.29
CA ASN A 120 -21.48 -2.39 5.11
C ASN A 120 -21.64 -1.65 3.76
N LEU A 121 -21.29 -0.38 3.68
CA LEU A 121 -21.34 0.39 2.44
C LEU A 121 -20.18 0.02 1.52
N VAL A 122 -18.98 -0.14 2.09
CA VAL A 122 -17.81 -0.72 1.42
C VAL A 122 -17.74 -2.20 1.78
N SER A 123 -18.20 -3.07 0.88
CA SER A 123 -18.28 -4.50 1.18
C SER A 123 -16.92 -5.18 1.14
N ARG A 124 -16.02 -4.70 0.29
CA ARG A 124 -14.66 -5.23 0.08
C ARG A 124 -13.69 -4.09 -0.16
N LEU A 125 -12.46 -4.29 0.28
CA LEU A 125 -11.32 -3.40 0.05
C LEU A 125 -10.19 -4.21 -0.58
N ILE A 126 -9.70 -3.75 -1.73
CA ILE A 126 -8.45 -4.22 -2.31
C ILE A 126 -7.42 -3.10 -2.13
N THR A 127 -6.24 -3.41 -1.59
CA THR A 127 -5.16 -2.44 -1.45
C THR A 127 -3.92 -2.90 -2.18
N GLN A 128 -3.25 -1.95 -2.85
CA GLN A 128 -1.91 -2.14 -3.39
C GLN A 128 -0.83 -1.96 -2.31
N ASN A 129 -1.20 -1.39 -1.16
CA ASN A 129 -0.24 -1.07 -0.12
C ASN A 129 0.19 -2.32 0.63
N VAL A 130 1.43 -2.28 1.09
CA VAL A 130 2.08 -3.36 1.87
C VAL A 130 2.34 -2.94 3.32
N ASP A 131 1.79 -1.78 3.72
CA ASP A 131 2.01 -1.09 5.01
C ASP A 131 1.20 -1.68 6.17
N GLY A 132 0.09 -2.38 5.89
CA GLY A 132 -0.79 -2.97 6.91
C GLY A 132 -1.69 -1.97 7.64
N LEU A 133 -1.82 -0.72 7.17
CA LEU A 133 -2.58 0.32 7.88
C LEU A 133 -4.10 0.09 7.84
N HIS A 134 -4.64 -0.47 6.75
CA HIS A 134 -6.08 -0.79 6.67
C HIS A 134 -6.52 -1.84 7.71
N PRO A 135 -5.86 -3.02 7.82
CA PRO A 135 -6.11 -3.94 8.93
C PRO A 135 -5.96 -3.29 10.31
N LYS A 136 -4.93 -2.44 10.48
CA LYS A 136 -4.63 -1.77 11.77
C LYS A 136 -5.74 -0.80 12.19
N ALA A 137 -6.40 -0.12 11.25
CA ALA A 137 -7.54 0.76 11.52
C ALA A 137 -8.77 0.02 12.07
N LEU A 138 -8.88 -1.29 11.80
CA LEU A 138 -9.95 -2.16 12.30
C LEU A 138 -9.54 -2.96 13.55
N SER A 139 -8.27 -2.86 13.98
CA SER A 139 -7.79 -3.55 15.17
C SER A 139 -8.50 -3.00 16.42
N GLY A 140 -9.06 -3.90 17.22
CA GLY A 140 -9.79 -3.54 18.44
C GLY A 140 -11.18 -2.95 18.20
N VAL A 141 -11.68 -2.92 16.97
CA VAL A 141 -13.05 -2.51 16.65
C VAL A 141 -14.01 -3.67 16.96
N PRO A 142 -15.07 -3.47 17.76
CA PRO A 142 -16.02 -4.54 18.07
C PRO A 142 -16.59 -5.22 16.82
N GLY A 143 -16.63 -6.55 16.84
CA GLY A 143 -17.13 -7.37 15.72
C GLY A 143 -16.16 -7.54 14.54
N TRP A 144 -14.95 -6.99 14.61
CA TRP A 144 -13.89 -7.19 13.62
C TRP A 144 -12.82 -8.18 14.12
N THR A 145 -13.07 -9.46 13.85
CA THR A 145 -12.05 -10.52 14.04
C THR A 145 -11.00 -10.48 12.93
N GLN A 146 -9.84 -11.10 13.17
CA GLN A 146 -8.79 -11.24 12.16
C GLN A 146 -9.32 -11.91 10.88
N GLU A 147 -10.14 -12.96 11.00
CA GLU A 147 -10.77 -13.64 9.87
C GLU A 147 -11.70 -12.69 9.10
N ARG A 148 -12.52 -11.90 9.80
CA ARG A 148 -13.41 -10.92 9.15
C ARG A 148 -12.60 -9.89 8.39
N VAL A 149 -11.56 -9.32 9.00
CA VAL A 149 -10.64 -8.38 8.35
C VAL A 149 -10.03 -9.01 7.10
N GLN A 150 -9.44 -10.21 7.23
CA GLN A 150 -8.82 -10.92 6.11
C GLN A 150 -9.81 -11.29 5.00
N SER A 151 -11.09 -11.52 5.31
CA SER A 151 -12.13 -11.78 4.31
C SER A 151 -12.55 -10.52 3.55
N ARG A 152 -12.50 -9.35 4.21
CA ARG A 152 -13.00 -8.05 3.70
C ARG A 152 -11.90 -7.21 3.05
N ILE A 153 -10.65 -7.38 3.48
CA ILE A 153 -9.47 -6.67 2.97
C ILE A 153 -8.58 -7.66 2.24
N LEU A 154 -8.20 -7.32 1.01
CA LEU A 154 -7.28 -8.08 0.17
C LEU A 154 -6.04 -7.21 -0.11
N GLU A 155 -4.91 -7.59 0.47
CA GLU A 155 -3.60 -6.98 0.25
C GLU A 155 -2.99 -7.55 -1.05
N LEU A 156 -3.28 -6.88 -2.18
CA LEU A 156 -3.01 -7.40 -3.54
C LEU A 156 -1.52 -7.63 -3.81
N HIS A 157 -0.67 -6.79 -3.22
CA HIS A 157 0.78 -6.86 -3.37
C HIS A 157 1.46 -7.46 -2.14
N GLY A 158 0.72 -8.13 -1.27
CA GLY A 158 1.24 -8.75 -0.06
C GLY A 158 1.43 -7.77 1.10
N MET A 159 2.32 -8.09 2.04
CA MET A 159 2.50 -7.38 3.30
C MET A 159 3.97 -7.39 3.74
N LEU A 160 4.48 -6.22 4.16
CA LEU A 160 5.87 -6.09 4.64
C LEU A 160 6.12 -6.77 5.99
N ARG A 161 5.07 -7.01 6.78
CA ARG A 161 5.15 -7.63 8.11
C ARG A 161 5.53 -9.11 8.11
N MET A 162 5.68 -9.73 6.94
CA MET A 162 6.07 -11.14 6.78
C MET A 162 7.25 -11.29 5.83
N VAL A 163 8.03 -12.36 6.00
CA VAL A 163 9.13 -12.78 5.11
C VAL A 163 8.89 -14.23 4.71
N HIS A 164 9.19 -14.58 3.46
CA HIS A 164 9.20 -15.96 3.02
C HIS A 164 10.54 -16.35 2.40
N CYS A 165 10.88 -17.62 2.50
CA CYS A 165 12.01 -18.19 1.79
C CYS A 165 11.55 -18.78 0.45
N LYS A 166 12.50 -19.01 -0.47
CA LYS A 166 12.22 -19.66 -1.77
C LYS A 166 11.54 -21.04 -1.66
N ASN A 167 11.63 -21.71 -0.52
CA ASN A 167 11.03 -23.02 -0.25
C ASN A 167 9.63 -22.95 0.39
N GLY A 168 9.05 -21.76 0.57
CA GLY A 168 7.68 -21.59 1.06
C GLY A 168 7.53 -21.45 2.58
N HIS A 169 8.62 -21.50 3.36
CA HIS A 169 8.56 -21.17 4.79
C HIS A 169 8.30 -19.69 4.98
N VAL A 170 7.49 -19.37 5.99
CA VAL A 170 7.05 -18.01 6.32
C VAL A 170 7.44 -17.69 7.76
N MET A 171 7.96 -16.49 7.98
CA MET A 171 8.30 -15.96 9.30
C MET A 171 7.86 -14.50 9.43
N SER A 172 7.75 -14.00 10.66
CA SER A 172 7.46 -12.58 10.84
C SER A 172 8.64 -11.72 10.39
N ARG A 173 8.36 -10.50 9.94
CA ARG A 173 9.41 -9.54 9.59
C ARG A 173 10.20 -9.11 10.82
N GLU A 174 9.61 -9.12 12.01
CA GLU A 174 10.28 -8.80 13.27
C GLU A 174 11.33 -9.84 13.67
N GLU A 175 11.01 -11.14 13.57
CA GLU A 175 11.99 -12.21 13.79
C GLU A 175 13.15 -12.10 12.80
N PHE A 176 12.86 -11.86 11.52
CA PHE A 176 13.89 -11.67 10.51
C PHE A 176 14.74 -10.41 10.78
N GLN A 177 14.09 -9.30 11.18
CA GLN A 177 14.78 -8.04 11.50
C GLN A 177 15.73 -8.21 12.68
N THR A 178 15.33 -8.98 13.70
CA THR A 178 16.16 -9.31 14.87
C THR A 178 17.39 -10.10 14.43
N SER A 179 17.22 -11.19 13.67
CA SER A 179 18.35 -11.97 13.17
C SER A 179 19.25 -11.20 12.21
N LEU A 180 18.68 -10.27 11.41
CA LEU A 180 19.48 -9.38 10.56
C LEU A 180 20.33 -8.42 11.42
N ALA A 181 19.79 -7.86 12.51
CA ALA A 181 20.54 -7.00 13.42
C ALA A 181 21.66 -7.76 14.16
N GLU A 182 21.38 -8.97 14.63
CA GLU A 182 22.36 -9.82 15.33
C GLU A 182 23.56 -10.17 14.45
N LEU A 183 23.33 -10.48 13.18
CA LEU A 183 24.38 -10.80 12.22
C LEU A 183 25.12 -9.58 11.67
N ASN A 184 24.60 -8.37 11.89
CA ASN A 184 25.15 -7.13 11.34
C ASN A 184 25.24 -6.02 12.40
N PRO A 185 26.16 -6.12 13.39
CA PRO A 185 26.31 -5.13 14.45
C PRO A 185 26.53 -3.70 13.94
N THR A 186 27.23 -3.53 12.80
CA THR A 186 27.44 -2.24 12.16
C THR A 186 26.15 -1.58 11.70
N LEU A 187 25.23 -2.35 11.09
CA LEU A 187 23.93 -1.80 10.68
C LEU A 187 23.10 -1.36 11.88
N ARG A 188 23.16 -2.14 12.96
CA ARG A 188 22.50 -1.80 14.22
C ARG A 188 23.05 -0.50 14.81
N ALA A 189 24.38 -0.35 14.89
CA ALA A 189 25.00 0.87 15.40
C ALA A 189 24.58 2.11 14.61
N ILE A 190 24.58 2.02 13.27
CA ILE A 190 24.11 3.11 12.39
C ILE A 190 22.62 3.42 12.64
N SER A 191 21.79 2.41 12.85
CA SER A 191 20.37 2.61 13.13
C SER A 191 20.16 3.33 14.46
N ASP A 192 20.89 2.91 15.49
CA ASP A 192 20.83 3.52 16.82
C ASP A 192 21.29 5.01 16.77
N GLU A 193 22.31 5.33 15.95
CA GLU A 193 22.76 6.71 15.70
C GLU A 193 21.70 7.56 14.97
N PHE A 194 21.02 7.01 13.96
CA PHE A 194 19.93 7.71 13.27
C PHE A 194 18.75 7.99 14.20
N GLU A 195 18.41 7.05 15.07
CA GLU A 195 17.34 7.24 16.05
C GLU A 195 17.70 8.31 17.10
N GLN A 196 18.94 8.34 17.56
CA GLN A 196 19.41 9.33 18.54
C GLN A 196 19.54 10.74 17.95
N SER A 197 19.99 10.85 16.70
CA SER A 197 20.17 12.13 16.01
C SER A 197 18.87 12.71 15.44
N GLY A 198 17.83 11.88 15.29
CA GLY A 198 16.59 12.25 14.60
C GLY A 198 16.73 12.41 13.07
N ALA A 199 17.94 12.23 12.53
CA ALA A 199 18.25 12.39 11.11
C ALA A 199 17.92 11.10 10.32
N MET A 200 16.64 10.74 10.20
CA MET A 200 16.27 9.57 9.40
C MET A 200 16.46 9.84 7.89
N PRO A 201 17.15 8.96 7.15
CA PRO A 201 17.33 9.11 5.71
C PRO A 201 15.99 9.09 4.94
N ARG A 202 16.01 9.59 3.69
CA ARG A 202 14.84 9.63 2.79
C ARG A 202 14.31 8.21 2.50
N ARG A 203 12.99 8.04 2.45
CA ARG A 203 12.28 6.73 2.47
C ARG A 203 11.22 6.60 1.38
N ASN A 204 11.11 5.40 0.81
CA ASN A 204 10.07 5.00 -0.14
C ASN A 204 8.94 4.18 0.56
N PRO A 205 7.75 4.05 -0.06
CA PRO A 205 6.61 3.35 0.55
C PRO A 205 6.77 1.85 0.83
N ASP A 206 7.71 1.15 0.21
CA ASP A 206 8.10 -0.23 0.55
C ASP A 206 9.13 -0.30 1.70
N GLY A 207 9.53 0.83 2.26
CA GLY A 207 10.57 0.90 3.28
C GLY A 207 11.98 0.78 2.69
N ASP A 208 12.18 1.19 1.44
CA ASP A 208 13.52 1.30 0.83
C ASP A 208 14.17 2.67 1.13
N VAL A 209 15.48 2.68 1.39
CA VAL A 209 16.27 3.84 1.83
C VAL A 209 17.59 3.91 1.04
N GLU A 210 18.04 5.09 0.62
CA GLU A 210 19.41 5.28 0.11
C GLU A 210 20.39 5.46 1.27
N LEU A 211 21.48 4.68 1.27
CA LEU A 211 22.46 4.67 2.37
C LEU A 211 23.82 5.09 1.83
N GLU A 212 24.35 6.19 2.36
CA GLU A 212 25.75 6.57 2.19
C GLU A 212 26.61 5.89 3.26
N GLY A 213 27.83 5.49 2.92
CA GLY A 213 28.78 4.91 3.88
C GLY A 213 28.59 3.44 4.25
N VAL A 214 27.53 2.77 3.78
CA VAL A 214 27.33 1.32 4.00
C VAL A 214 27.95 0.51 2.87
N ASN A 215 28.97 -0.29 3.16
CA ASN A 215 29.46 -1.30 2.24
C ASN A 215 28.53 -2.52 2.24
N TYR A 216 27.69 -2.63 1.22
CA TYR A 216 26.75 -3.76 1.11
C TYR A 216 27.42 -5.13 1.05
N ALA A 217 28.69 -5.22 0.65
CA ALA A 217 29.40 -6.50 0.57
C ALA A 217 29.59 -7.17 1.94
N ASP A 218 29.58 -6.38 3.02
CA ASP A 218 29.82 -6.86 4.39
C ASP A 218 28.51 -7.31 5.08
N VAL A 219 27.37 -7.12 4.43
CA VAL A 219 26.05 -7.43 5.01
C VAL A 219 25.79 -8.93 4.95
N VAL A 220 25.54 -9.55 6.10
CA VAL A 220 25.20 -10.96 6.23
C VAL A 220 23.67 -11.11 6.22
N VAL A 221 23.13 -11.71 5.17
CA VAL A 221 21.69 -12.00 5.06
C VAL A 221 21.35 -13.26 5.89
N PRO A 222 20.40 -13.20 6.84
CA PRO A 222 19.98 -14.36 7.62
C PRO A 222 19.54 -15.52 6.72
N GLU A 223 19.77 -16.75 7.18
CA GLU A 223 19.29 -17.95 6.51
C GLU A 223 17.94 -18.41 7.06
N CYS A 224 17.21 -19.19 6.26
CA CYS A 224 15.95 -19.79 6.66
C CYS A 224 16.20 -20.93 7.66
N LYS A 225 15.86 -20.69 8.94
CA LYS A 225 16.00 -21.66 10.04
C LYS A 225 15.27 -22.99 9.75
N ASP A 226 14.10 -22.94 9.11
CA ASP A 226 13.31 -24.15 8.83
C ASP A 226 13.87 -24.97 7.67
N CYS A 227 14.49 -24.34 6.66
CA CYS A 227 15.23 -25.08 5.62
C CYS A 227 16.42 -25.84 6.22
N ALA A 228 17.13 -25.23 7.16
CA ALA A 228 18.22 -25.89 7.86
C ALA A 228 17.73 -27.09 8.68
N LYS A 229 16.61 -26.93 9.40
CA LYS A 229 16.03 -28.01 10.24
C LYS A 229 15.42 -29.15 9.42
N GLU A 230 14.60 -28.84 8.43
CA GLU A 230 13.82 -29.85 7.69
C GLU A 230 14.62 -30.54 6.59
N LYS A 231 15.51 -29.80 5.93
CA LYS A 231 16.20 -30.27 4.73
C LYS A 231 17.71 -30.35 4.89
N GLY A 232 18.27 -29.85 6.01
CA GLY A 232 19.72 -29.79 6.21
C GLY A 232 20.43 -28.85 5.21
N ILE A 233 19.72 -27.87 4.64
CA ILE A 233 20.27 -26.97 3.62
C ILE A 233 20.39 -25.54 4.12
N HIS A 234 21.44 -24.87 3.65
CA HIS A 234 21.62 -23.43 3.77
C HIS A 234 20.75 -22.71 2.73
N ASN A 235 19.96 -21.73 3.17
CA ASN A 235 19.10 -20.97 2.28
C ASN A 235 19.02 -19.50 2.70
N SER A 236 19.79 -18.66 2.02
CA SER A 236 19.77 -17.20 2.15
C SER A 236 18.87 -16.50 1.13
N ILE A 237 18.06 -17.25 0.37
CA ILE A 237 17.09 -16.68 -0.59
C ILE A 237 15.76 -16.45 0.14
N LEU A 238 15.72 -15.34 0.89
CA LEU A 238 14.53 -14.83 1.55
C LEU A 238 14.13 -13.48 0.95
N LYS A 239 12.82 -13.22 0.96
CA LYS A 239 12.18 -12.03 0.41
C LYS A 239 11.04 -11.62 1.33
N PRO A 240 10.75 -10.32 1.53
CA PRO A 240 9.53 -9.93 2.22
C PRO A 240 8.32 -10.45 1.44
N ASN A 241 7.20 -10.66 2.13
CA ASN A 241 5.99 -11.18 1.53
C ASN A 241 5.26 -10.11 0.71
N VAL A 242 5.96 -9.44 -0.19
CA VAL A 242 5.47 -8.39 -1.09
C VAL A 242 5.73 -8.79 -2.53
N VAL A 243 4.91 -8.34 -3.46
CA VAL A 243 5.06 -8.67 -4.89
C VAL A 243 6.01 -7.68 -5.55
N PHE A 244 7.14 -8.17 -6.05
CA PHE A 244 8.15 -7.34 -6.73
C PHE A 244 7.84 -7.15 -8.20
N PHE A 245 8.46 -6.15 -8.83
CA PHE A 245 8.41 -6.01 -10.27
C PHE A 245 9.00 -7.26 -10.96
N GLY A 246 8.26 -7.83 -11.91
CA GLY A 246 8.60 -9.08 -12.58
C GLY A 246 8.13 -10.33 -11.83
N GLU A 247 7.57 -10.21 -10.63
CA GLU A 247 6.91 -11.30 -9.93
C GLU A 247 5.45 -11.42 -10.34
N THR A 248 4.95 -12.65 -10.33
CA THR A 248 3.54 -12.93 -10.60
C THR A 248 2.78 -12.95 -9.28
N ILE A 249 1.72 -12.15 -9.17
CA ILE A 249 0.79 -12.25 -8.03
C ILE A 249 0.17 -13.67 -8.04
N ASP A 250 0.10 -14.27 -6.86
CA ASP A 250 -0.53 -15.58 -6.64
C ASP A 250 -1.91 -15.68 -7.33
N GLN A 251 -2.17 -16.84 -7.95
CA GLN A 251 -3.37 -17.03 -8.76
C GLN A 251 -4.64 -16.98 -7.91
N HIS A 252 -4.63 -17.56 -6.71
CA HIS A 252 -5.79 -17.50 -5.81
C HIS A 252 -6.09 -16.07 -5.38
N LEU A 253 -5.06 -15.25 -5.12
CA LEU A 253 -5.25 -13.82 -4.83
C LEU A 253 -5.84 -13.05 -6.03
N LYS A 254 -5.37 -13.31 -7.25
CA LYS A 254 -5.94 -12.71 -8.47
C LYS A 254 -7.39 -13.09 -8.67
N ASP A 255 -7.71 -14.38 -8.56
CA ASP A 255 -9.07 -14.89 -8.73
C ASP A 255 -10.00 -14.31 -7.68
N ARG A 256 -9.52 -14.21 -6.44
CA ARG A 256 -10.25 -13.57 -5.35
C ARG A 256 -10.52 -12.09 -5.63
N ALA A 257 -9.51 -11.33 -6.09
CA ALA A 257 -9.67 -9.92 -6.44
C ALA A 257 -10.67 -9.75 -7.60
N MET A 258 -10.58 -10.59 -8.64
CA MET A 258 -11.51 -10.58 -9.77
C MET A 258 -12.94 -10.92 -9.32
N ASN A 259 -13.11 -11.92 -8.47
CA ASN A 259 -14.41 -12.26 -7.88
C ASN A 259 -15.01 -11.10 -7.09
N GLN A 260 -14.20 -10.33 -6.35
CA GLN A 260 -14.69 -9.12 -5.67
C GLN A 260 -15.17 -8.07 -6.67
N VAL A 261 -14.48 -7.90 -7.80
CA VAL A 261 -14.92 -7.01 -8.89
C VAL A 261 -16.24 -7.49 -9.49
N TYR A 262 -16.38 -8.78 -9.81
CA TYR A 262 -17.63 -9.31 -10.39
C TYR A 262 -18.84 -9.07 -9.47
N ASN A 263 -18.67 -9.27 -8.17
CA ASN A 263 -19.75 -9.24 -7.19
C ASN A 263 -20.05 -7.85 -6.60
N CYS A 264 -19.20 -6.84 -6.81
CA CYS A 264 -19.46 -5.48 -6.32
C CYS A 264 -20.49 -4.74 -7.19
N ARG A 265 -21.18 -3.75 -6.63
CA ARG A 265 -22.09 -2.87 -7.37
C ARG A 265 -21.33 -1.80 -8.15
N SER A 266 -20.34 -1.20 -7.51
CA SER A 266 -19.56 -0.07 -8.01
C SER A 266 -18.14 -0.11 -7.43
N VAL A 267 -17.23 0.65 -8.03
CA VAL A 267 -15.83 0.73 -7.61
C VAL A 267 -15.47 2.18 -7.24
N LEU A 268 -14.84 2.35 -6.08
CA LEU A 268 -14.25 3.60 -5.65
C LEU A 268 -12.72 3.44 -5.57
N VAL A 269 -12.00 4.11 -6.46
CA VAL A 269 -10.53 4.13 -6.49
C VAL A 269 -10.00 5.31 -5.69
N ILE A 270 -9.04 5.10 -4.80
CA ILE A 270 -8.58 6.12 -3.85
C ILE A 270 -7.04 6.13 -3.77
N GLY A 271 -6.45 7.30 -4.00
CA GLY A 271 -5.01 7.53 -3.75
C GLY A 271 -4.08 6.63 -4.57
N THR A 272 -4.37 6.41 -5.84
CA THR A 272 -3.51 5.63 -6.74
C THR A 272 -3.54 6.15 -8.18
N THR A 273 -2.37 6.17 -8.82
CA THR A 273 -2.23 6.49 -10.24
C THR A 273 -2.66 5.34 -11.16
N LEU A 274 -2.87 4.13 -10.61
CA LEU A 274 -3.13 2.89 -11.37
C LEU A 274 -2.07 2.60 -12.45
N ALA A 275 -0.83 3.05 -12.25
CA ALA A 275 0.25 2.81 -13.20
C ALA A 275 0.57 1.31 -13.35
N THR A 276 0.51 0.56 -12.25
CA THR A 276 0.71 -0.89 -12.24
C THR A 276 -0.49 -1.61 -12.85
N TYR A 277 -0.23 -2.55 -13.77
CA TYR A 277 -1.31 -3.24 -14.46
C TYR A 277 -2.16 -4.13 -13.54
N SER A 278 -1.59 -4.63 -12.44
CA SER A 278 -2.29 -5.51 -11.50
C SER A 278 -3.53 -4.87 -10.86
N ALA A 279 -3.45 -3.61 -10.47
CA ALA A 279 -4.61 -2.86 -9.95
C ALA A 279 -5.47 -2.30 -11.10
N TYR A 280 -4.83 -1.79 -12.15
CA TYR A 280 -5.56 -1.25 -13.30
C TYR A 280 -6.43 -2.30 -13.99
N SER A 281 -6.01 -3.56 -14.09
CA SER A 281 -6.81 -4.62 -14.71
C SER A 281 -8.13 -4.87 -13.99
N LEU A 282 -8.20 -4.62 -12.67
CA LEU A 282 -9.43 -4.73 -11.88
C LEU A 282 -10.40 -3.59 -12.25
N VAL A 283 -9.89 -2.36 -12.36
CA VAL A 283 -10.68 -1.19 -12.77
C VAL A 283 -11.15 -1.33 -14.21
N LYS A 284 -10.26 -1.77 -15.12
CA LYS A 284 -10.60 -2.07 -16.51
C LYS A 284 -11.69 -3.12 -16.61
N ARG A 285 -11.62 -4.19 -15.80
CA ARG A 285 -12.67 -5.21 -15.76
C ARG A 285 -14.00 -4.65 -15.24
N ALA A 286 -13.99 -3.84 -14.19
CA ALA A 286 -15.20 -3.20 -13.69
C ALA A 286 -15.86 -2.33 -14.78
N HIS A 287 -15.03 -1.62 -15.56
CA HIS A 287 -15.49 -0.79 -16.66
C HIS A 287 -16.10 -1.63 -17.79
N GLU A 288 -15.46 -2.74 -18.19
CA GLU A 288 -16.00 -3.70 -19.16
C GLU A 288 -17.35 -4.30 -18.72
N LEU A 289 -17.60 -4.37 -17.41
CA LEU A 289 -18.87 -4.82 -16.82
C LEU A 289 -19.89 -3.69 -16.65
N ASN A 290 -19.62 -2.48 -17.18
CA ASN A 290 -20.45 -1.29 -17.06
C ASN A 290 -20.78 -0.90 -15.60
N LYS A 291 -19.89 -1.22 -14.66
CA LYS A 291 -20.07 -0.82 -13.25
C LYS A 291 -19.72 0.66 -13.09
N PRO A 292 -20.44 1.42 -12.24
CA PRO A 292 -20.06 2.78 -11.90
C PRO A 292 -18.67 2.81 -11.24
N ILE A 293 -17.80 3.72 -11.70
CA ILE A 293 -16.44 3.89 -11.19
C ILE A 293 -16.21 5.36 -10.87
N MET A 294 -15.77 5.63 -9.64
CA MET A 294 -15.27 6.95 -9.25
C MET A 294 -13.82 6.87 -8.79
N VAL A 295 -13.05 7.92 -9.06
CA VAL A 295 -11.65 8.06 -8.68
C VAL A 295 -11.48 9.29 -7.80
N LEU A 296 -10.97 9.11 -6.58
CA LEU A 296 -10.55 10.16 -5.67
C LEU A 296 -9.02 10.14 -5.59
N ASN A 297 -8.36 10.99 -6.38
CA ASN A 297 -6.91 11.00 -6.47
C ASN A 297 -6.36 12.36 -6.90
N VAL A 298 -5.30 12.81 -6.24
CA VAL A 298 -4.51 13.97 -6.69
C VAL A 298 -3.59 13.54 -7.83
N GLY A 299 -3.68 14.22 -8.96
CA GLY A 299 -2.86 13.93 -10.13
C GLY A 299 -3.46 12.89 -11.08
N PRO A 300 -2.81 12.67 -12.25
CA PRO A 300 -3.33 11.82 -13.32
C PRO A 300 -3.40 10.34 -12.91
N THR A 301 -4.42 9.65 -13.41
CA THR A 301 -4.55 8.19 -13.25
C THR A 301 -4.74 7.51 -14.59
N ARG A 302 -4.38 6.23 -14.67
CA ARG A 302 -4.62 5.42 -15.88
C ARG A 302 -6.10 5.20 -16.17
N ALA A 303 -6.98 5.38 -15.16
CA ALA A 303 -8.42 5.31 -15.37
C ALA A 303 -9.00 6.57 -16.05
N ASP A 304 -8.22 7.66 -16.16
CA ASP A 304 -8.66 8.91 -16.80
C ASP A 304 -8.95 8.71 -18.31
N GLU A 305 -8.37 7.67 -18.91
CA GLU A 305 -8.57 7.25 -20.31
C GLU A 305 -9.87 6.45 -20.53
N LEU A 306 -10.52 6.00 -19.46
CA LEU A 306 -11.74 5.19 -19.54
C LEU A 306 -12.98 6.11 -19.59
N SER A 307 -13.83 5.90 -20.59
CA SER A 307 -15.08 6.66 -20.74
C SER A 307 -16.02 6.42 -19.55
N GLY A 308 -16.72 7.46 -19.11
CA GLY A 308 -17.71 7.35 -18.02
C GLY A 308 -17.13 7.23 -16.61
N VAL A 309 -15.79 7.27 -16.45
CA VAL A 309 -15.16 7.37 -15.12
C VAL A 309 -15.22 8.81 -14.62
N GLU A 310 -15.84 9.01 -13.46
CA GLU A 310 -15.83 10.28 -12.74
C GLU A 310 -14.57 10.37 -11.86
N LYS A 311 -13.86 11.49 -11.91
CA LYS A 311 -12.65 11.73 -11.12
C LYS A 311 -12.75 13.04 -10.36
N PHE A 312 -12.31 13.01 -9.11
CA PHE A 312 -12.25 14.15 -8.20
C PHE A 312 -10.80 14.32 -7.73
N GLU A 313 -10.22 15.50 -7.98
CA GLU A 313 -8.84 15.83 -7.64
C GLU A 313 -8.75 16.49 -6.27
N TRP A 314 -8.93 15.68 -5.23
CA TRP A 314 -8.83 16.07 -3.83
C TRP A 314 -8.02 15.02 -3.06
N THR A 315 -7.40 15.42 -1.94
CA THR A 315 -6.81 14.43 -1.04
C THR A 315 -7.90 13.59 -0.38
N SER A 316 -7.61 12.32 -0.10
CA SER A 316 -8.60 11.44 0.51
C SER A 316 -8.98 11.87 1.94
N GLY A 317 -8.01 12.43 2.68
CA GLY A 317 -8.23 12.95 4.03
C GLY A 317 -9.24 14.11 4.06
N GLU A 318 -9.19 14.99 3.06
CA GLU A 318 -10.12 16.12 2.97
C GLU A 318 -11.57 15.71 2.69
N VAL A 319 -11.78 14.60 1.97
CA VAL A 319 -13.09 14.25 1.41
C VAL A 319 -13.76 13.10 2.16
N LEU A 320 -13.05 12.02 2.49
CA LEU A 320 -13.70 10.79 2.95
C LEU A 320 -14.37 10.92 4.32
N GLN A 321 -13.79 11.68 5.26
CA GLN A 321 -14.45 11.92 6.55
C GLN A 321 -15.78 12.66 6.37
N GLU A 322 -15.83 13.65 5.49
CA GLU A 322 -17.05 14.41 5.20
C GLU A 322 -18.07 13.60 4.41
N VAL A 323 -17.62 12.70 3.52
CA VAL A 323 -18.47 11.69 2.89
C VAL A 323 -19.11 10.79 3.95
N CYS A 324 -18.33 10.27 4.91
CA CYS A 324 -18.87 9.47 6.00
C CYS A 324 -19.90 10.25 6.82
N LYS A 325 -19.62 11.51 7.18
CA LYS A 325 -20.58 12.36 7.90
C LYS A 325 -21.85 12.62 7.08
N THR A 326 -21.74 12.76 5.76
CA THR A 326 -22.88 13.01 4.86
C THR A 326 -23.80 11.81 4.76
N ILE A 327 -23.25 10.59 4.69
CA ILE A 327 -24.05 9.37 4.49
C ILE A 327 -24.44 8.69 5.80
N LEU A 328 -23.59 8.78 6.81
CA LEU A 328 -23.81 8.17 8.12
C LEU A 328 -24.37 9.20 9.12
N GLY A 329 -24.49 10.49 8.81
CA GLY A 329 -24.73 11.55 9.79
C GLY A 329 -25.93 11.38 10.74
N SER A 330 -27.03 10.77 10.31
CA SER A 330 -28.14 10.41 11.22
C SER A 330 -27.88 9.14 12.02
N ASP A 331 -27.19 8.14 11.45
CA ASP A 331 -26.96 6.80 12.03
C ASP A 331 -25.66 6.72 12.87
N ALA A 332 -24.64 7.52 12.53
CA ALA A 332 -23.45 7.82 13.32
C ALA A 332 -23.81 8.62 14.58
N GLY A 333 -25.04 9.16 14.65
CA GLY A 333 -25.66 9.66 15.87
C GLY A 333 -25.85 8.59 16.95
N ASP A 334 -25.97 7.32 16.55
CA ASP A 334 -26.36 6.24 17.45
C ASP A 334 -25.30 5.13 17.52
N ASP A 335 -24.49 4.94 16.48
CA ASP A 335 -23.38 3.97 16.49
C ASP A 335 -22.07 4.58 17.03
N ILE A 336 -21.75 4.23 18.28
CA ILE A 336 -20.52 4.66 18.95
C ILE A 336 -19.23 4.16 18.27
N VAL A 337 -19.29 3.04 17.55
CA VAL A 337 -18.14 2.51 16.81
C VAL A 337 -17.83 3.42 15.63
N ILE A 338 -18.84 3.83 14.87
CA ILE A 338 -18.67 4.75 13.73
C ILE A 338 -18.10 6.09 14.19
N ARG A 339 -18.62 6.66 15.28
CA ARG A 339 -18.07 7.90 15.86
C ARG A 339 -16.59 7.77 16.22
N LYS A 340 -16.25 6.72 16.98
CA LYS A 340 -14.87 6.48 17.41
C LYS A 340 -13.93 6.33 16.22
N LEU A 341 -14.36 5.64 15.15
CA LEU A 341 -13.60 5.53 13.92
C LEU A 341 -13.39 6.92 13.29
N LEU A 342 -14.45 7.71 13.09
CA LEU A 342 -14.33 9.01 12.43
C LEU A 342 -13.51 10.05 13.21
N ASP A 343 -13.44 9.93 14.54
CA ASP A 343 -12.61 10.77 15.42
C ASP A 343 -11.16 10.25 15.58
N SER A 344 -10.82 9.11 14.96
CA SER A 344 -9.49 8.49 15.04
C SER A 344 -8.62 8.85 13.84
N GLY A 345 -7.30 8.76 14.03
CA GLY A 345 -6.32 8.91 12.97
C GLY A 345 -5.20 9.87 13.36
N VAL A 346 -3.98 9.55 12.93
CA VAL A 346 -2.85 10.49 13.01
C VAL A 346 -2.73 11.27 11.71
N ILE A 347 -2.28 12.52 11.80
CA ILE A 347 -1.78 13.28 10.67
C ILE A 347 -0.34 13.64 10.99
N LYS A 348 0.61 13.02 10.30
CA LYS A 348 2.03 13.34 10.40
C LYS A 348 2.40 14.26 9.25
N ALA A 349 2.86 15.47 9.57
CA ALA A 349 3.45 16.34 8.57
C ALA A 349 4.66 15.64 7.95
N ILE A 350 4.64 15.45 6.63
CA ILE A 350 5.85 15.09 5.89
C ILE A 350 6.57 16.42 5.65
N SER A 351 7.75 16.62 6.24
CA SER A 351 8.55 17.80 5.92
C SER A 351 8.94 17.74 4.44
N ASP A 352 8.54 18.77 3.70
CA ASP A 352 9.01 19.08 2.35
C ASP A 352 10.43 19.66 2.43
N GLU A 353 11.38 18.89 2.97
CA GLU A 353 12.79 19.24 2.79
C GLU A 353 13.23 18.77 1.41
N SER A 354 13.18 19.74 0.50
CA SER A 354 13.67 19.87 -0.89
C SER A 354 14.75 18.89 -1.33
#